data_AF-A0A1M6QSR3-F1
#
_entry.id   AF-A0A1M6QSR3-F1
#
_cell.length_a   1.000
_cell.length_b   1.000
_cell.length_c   1.000
_cell.angle_alpha   90.00
_cell.angle_beta   90.00
_cell.angle_gamma   90.00
#
_symmetry.space_group_name_H-M   'P 1'
#
loop_
_entity.id
_entity.type
_entity.pdbx_description
1 polymer ?
#
loop_
_entity_poly.entity_id
_entity_poly.type
_entity_poly.pdbx_seq_one_letter_code
_entity_poly.pdbx_strand_id
1 'polypeptide(L)' 'MTKERICATGEAMPLRALRSHVSDVQDKTCHLSGVIQAIAYLEGENACQAGQAALIYIAEDMIKEIDNALDALNLPEVAA' A
#
# COMPACT_ATOMS: atom_id res chain seq x y z
N MET A 1 45.22 -15.31 -3.79
CA MET A 1 44.91 -14.31 -2.73
C MET A 1 44.35 -13.10 -3.46
N THR A 2 43.11 -12.63 -3.32
CA THR A 2 41.96 -12.99 -2.47
C THR A 2 40.74 -12.39 -3.18
N LYS A 3 39.58 -13.01 -2.92
CA LYS A 3 38.20 -12.65 -3.28
C LYS A 3 37.99 -11.12 -3.38
N GLU A 4 37.13 -10.65 -4.28
CA GLU A 4 35.76 -10.34 -3.84
C GLU A 4 34.72 -10.48 -4.96
N ARG A 5 33.70 -11.29 -4.66
CA ARG A 5 32.41 -11.35 -5.36
C ARG A 5 31.70 -10.02 -5.13
N ILE A 6 31.31 -9.34 -6.19
CA ILE A 6 30.24 -8.35 -6.12
C ILE A 6 28.97 -9.07 -6.56
N CYS A 7 28.26 -9.62 -5.56
CA CYS A 7 26.86 -10.03 -5.69
C CYS A 7 26.00 -8.93 -5.06
N ALA A 8 24.82 -8.71 -5.64
CA ALA A 8 23.73 -7.81 -5.23
C ALA A 8 23.61 -6.49 -6.01
N THR A 9 23.29 -6.56 -7.30
CA THR A 9 22.54 -5.49 -7.97
C THR A 9 21.05 -5.70 -7.68
N GLY A 10 20.63 -5.37 -6.46
CA GLY A 10 19.27 -4.87 -6.26
C GLY A 10 19.30 -3.42 -6.70
N GLU A 11 18.78 -3.10 -7.87
CA GLU A 11 18.74 -1.71 -8.34
C GLU A 11 17.89 -0.89 -7.37
N ALA A 12 18.54 -0.06 -6.56
CA ALA A 12 17.85 0.86 -5.67
C ALA A 12 16.99 1.82 -6.51
N MET A 13 15.70 1.89 -6.19
CA MET A 13 14.77 2.78 -6.87
C MET A 13 15.27 4.24 -6.80
N PRO A 14 15.37 4.97 -7.93
CA PRO A 14 15.78 6.38 -7.91
C PRO A 14 14.89 7.21 -6.96
N LEU A 15 15.47 8.13 -6.20
CA LEU A 15 14.74 8.93 -5.19
C LEU A 15 13.46 9.60 -5.70
N ARG A 16 13.44 10.02 -6.98
CA ARG A 16 12.24 10.58 -7.62
C ARG A 16 11.15 9.54 -7.83
N ALA A 17 11.51 8.34 -8.27
CA ALA A 17 10.59 7.23 -8.43
C ALA A 17 10.06 6.76 -7.06
N LEU A 18 10.92 6.69 -6.04
CA LEU A 18 10.51 6.40 -4.67
C LEU A 18 9.50 7.43 -4.13
N ARG A 19 9.75 8.73 -4.36
CA ARG A 19 8.80 9.78 -3.95
C ARG A 19 7.46 9.65 -4.66
N SER A 20 7.46 9.35 -5.97
CA SER A 20 6.23 9.12 -6.73
C SER A 20 5.46 7.93 -6.16
N HIS A 21 6.15 6.82 -5.94
CA HIS A 21 5.57 5.60 -5.39
C HIS A 21 4.95 5.81 -4.01
N VAL A 22 5.66 6.52 -3.11
CA VAL A 22 5.11 6.88 -1.79
C VAL A 22 3.87 7.76 -1.93
N SER A 23 3.88 8.74 -2.85
CA SER A 23 2.71 9.57 -3.12
C SER A 23 1.51 8.74 -3.58
N ASP A 24 1.74 7.80 -4.50
CA ASP A 24 0.67 6.93 -5.03
C ASP A 24 0.07 6.05 -3.92
N VAL A 25 0.91 5.51 -3.03
CA VAL A 25 0.44 4.73 -1.86
C VAL A 25 -0.34 5.62 -0.87
N GLN A 26 0.11 6.86 -0.65
CA GLN A 26 -0.60 7.82 0.21
C GLN A 26 -1.98 8.17 -0.35
N ASP A 27 -2.09 8.37 -1.66
CA ASP A 27 -3.37 8.65 -2.32
C ASP A 27 -4.33 7.46 -2.20
N LYS A 28 -3.84 6.23 -2.42
CA LYS A 28 -4.63 5.01 -2.19
C LYS A 28 -5.12 4.88 -0.75
N THR A 29 -4.25 5.20 0.22
CA THR A 29 -4.59 5.18 1.65
C THR A 29 -5.67 6.23 1.99
N CYS A 30 -5.59 7.41 1.37
CA CYS A 30 -6.61 8.45 1.51
C CYS A 30 -7.98 7.98 1.01
N HIS A 31 -8.02 7.34 -0.17
CA HIS A 31 -9.25 6.77 -0.70
C HIS A 31 -9.81 5.65 0.20
N LEU A 32 -8.95 4.76 0.72
CA LEU A 32 -9.36 3.71 1.66
C LEU A 32 -10.00 4.30 2.92
N SER A 33 -9.43 5.40 3.45
CA SER A 33 -10.03 6.11 4.58
C SER A 33 -11.45 6.60 4.26
N GLY A 34 -11.71 7.07 3.04
CA GLY A 34 -13.05 7.47 2.60
C GLY A 34 -14.03 6.29 2.55
N VAL A 35 -13.58 5.12 2.07
CA VAL A 35 -14.39 3.89 2.06
C VAL A 35 -14.75 3.45 3.48
N ILE A 36 -13.78 3.47 4.41
CA ILE A 36 -14.02 3.13 5.82
C ILE A 36 -15.03 4.08 6.46
N GLN A 37 -14.95 5.39 6.18
CA GLN A 37 -15.93 6.35 6.67
C GLN A 37 -17.33 6.10 6.13
N ALA A 38 -17.45 5.71 4.86
CA ALA A 38 -18.74 5.36 4.26
C ALA A 38 -19.35 4.09 4.90
N ILE A 39 -18.52 3.08 5.20
CA ILE A 39 -18.96 1.87 5.94
C ILE A 39 -19.46 2.27 7.33
N ALA A 40 -18.69 3.05 8.09
CA ALA A 40 -19.04 3.48 9.43
C ALA A 40 -20.34 4.30 9.46
N TYR A 41 -20.54 5.17 8.46
CA TYR A 41 -21.79 5.92 8.30
C TYR A 41 -22.99 4.99 8.09
N LEU A 42 -22.88 4.04 7.16
CA LEU A 42 -23.96 3.10 6.86
C LEU A 42 -24.28 2.19 8.06
N GLU A 43 -23.26 1.77 8.81
CA GLU A 43 -23.41 0.98 10.04
C GLU A 43 -24.15 1.79 11.10
N GLY A 44 -23.77 3.05 11.31
CA GLY A 44 -24.43 3.97 12.24
C GLY A 44 -25.90 4.23 11.89
N GLU A 45 -26.24 4.31 10.60
CA GLU A 45 -27.62 4.47 10.11
C GLU A 45 -28.41 3.15 10.06
N ASN A 46 -27.77 2.01 10.37
CA ASN A 46 -28.33 0.66 10.21
C ASN A 46 -28.96 0.45 8.81
N ALA A 47 -28.33 1.01 7.78
CA ALA A 47 -28.87 1.10 6.43
C ALA A 47 -27.99 0.35 5.42
N CYS A 48 -28.64 -0.18 4.38
CA CYS A 48 -27.99 -0.74 3.19
C CYS A 48 -26.90 -1.80 3.48
N GLN A 49 -27.26 -2.89 4.15
CA GLN A 49 -26.33 -3.99 4.49
C GLN A 49 -25.59 -4.56 3.26
N ALA A 50 -26.26 -4.68 2.12
CA ALA A 50 -25.61 -5.12 0.88
C ALA A 50 -24.55 -4.12 0.38
N GLY A 51 -24.82 -2.81 0.54
CA GLY A 51 -23.86 -1.75 0.22
C GLY A 51 -22.66 -1.76 1.17
N GLN A 52 -22.88 -1.99 2.47
CA GLN A 52 -21.81 -2.17 3.45
C GLN A 52 -20.90 -3.34 3.07
N ALA A 53 -21.48 -4.51 2.75
CA ALA A 53 -20.71 -5.68 2.33
C ALA A 53 -19.89 -5.40 1.07
N ALA A 54 -20.46 -4.71 0.08
CA ALA A 54 -19.73 -4.32 -1.13
C ALA A 54 -18.56 -3.37 -0.84
N LEU A 55 -18.74 -2.39 0.05
CA LEU A 55 -17.67 -1.47 0.46
C LEU A 55 -16.57 -2.18 1.25
N ILE A 56 -16.92 -3.18 2.07
CA ILE A 56 -15.93 -4.02 2.77
C ILE A 56 -15.05 -4.76 1.75
N TYR A 57 -15.64 -5.38 0.72
CA TYR A 57 -14.87 -6.04 -0.33
C TYR A 57 -13.93 -5.07 -1.06
N ILE A 58 -14.39 -3.85 -1.35
CA ILE A 58 -13.55 -2.81 -1.96
C ILE A 58 -12.40 -2.43 -1.02
N ALA A 59 -12.67 -2.24 0.27
CA ALA A 59 -11.66 -1.90 1.26
C ALA A 59 -10.58 -3.01 1.35
N GLU A 60 -10.97 -4.27 1.37
CA GLU A 60 -10.05 -5.42 1.38
C GLU A 60 -9.16 -5.46 0.14
N ASP A 61 -9.71 -5.17 -1.04
CA ASP A 61 -8.95 -5.13 -2.29
C ASP A 61 -7.93 -3.98 -2.28
N MET A 62 -8.34 -2.80 -1.83
CA MET A 62 -7.46 -1.64 -1.68
C MET A 62 -6.32 -1.89 -0.68
N ILE A 63 -6.59 -2.59 0.44
CA ILE A 63 -5.56 -2.99 1.39
C ILE A 63 -4.51 -3.86 0.71
N LYS A 64 -4.93 -4.87 -0.06
CA LYS A 64 -4.00 -5.73 -0.81
C LYS A 64 -3.18 -4.94 -1.82
N GLU A 65 -3.78 -3.98 -2.52
CA GLU A 65 -3.03 -3.12 -3.45
C GLU A 65 -1.99 -2.26 -2.74
N ILE A 66 -2.33 -1.73 -1.56
CA ILE A 66 -1.41 -0.93 -0.73
C ILE A 66 -0.26 -1.81 -0.24
N ASP A 67 -0.57 -2.99 0.32
CA ASP A 67 0.44 -3.93 0.81
C ASP A 67 1.40 -4.36 -0.32
N ASN A 68 0.85 -4.74 -1.47
CA ASN A 68 1.67 -5.09 -2.65
C ASN A 68 2.53 -3.93 -3.12
N ALA A 69 2.03 -2.69 -3.07
CA ALA A 69 2.81 -1.52 -3.43
C ALA A 69 3.93 -1.27 -2.41
N LEU A 70 3.66 -1.43 -1.12
CA LEU A 70 4.68 -1.29 -0.08
C LEU A 70 5.77 -2.38 -0.21
N ASP A 71 5.39 -3.63 -0.47
CA ASP A 71 6.32 -4.75 -0.64
C ASP A 71 7.16 -4.64 -1.93
N ALA A 72 6.63 -3.99 -2.97
CA ALA A 72 7.36 -3.74 -4.20
C ALA A 72 8.56 -2.79 -4.00
N LEU A 73 8.63 -2.09 -2.87
CA LEU A 73 9.79 -1.33 -2.48
C LEU A 73 10.89 -2.29 -2.01
N ASN A 74 11.76 -2.68 -2.93
CA ASN A 74 12.99 -3.42 -2.64
C ASN A 74 14.03 -2.47 -2.00
N LEU A 75 13.70 -1.90 -0.84
CA LEU A 75 14.58 -0.98 -0.11
C LEU A 75 15.73 -1.79 0.49
N PRO A 76 16.99 -1.33 0.33
CA PRO A 76 18.10 -1.97 1.02
C PRO A 76 17.83 -1.92 2.52
N GLU A 77 17.91 -3.07 3.19
CA GLU A 77 17.90 -3.12 4.65
C GLU A 77 18.99 -2.17 5.14
N VAL A 78 18.58 -1.14 5.89
CA VAL A 78 19.54 -0.26 6.55
C VAL A 78 20.26 -1.15 7.56
N ALA A 79 21.49 -1.55 7.25
CA ALA A 79 22.37 -2.19 8.21
C ALA A 79 22.56 -1.21 9.37
N ALA A 80 21.82 -1.47 10.46
CA ALA A 80 21.94 -0.76 11.72
C ALA A 80 23.27 -1.12 12.41
#